data_AF-A0A971IGK4-F1
#
_entry.id   AF-A0A971IGK4-F1
#
_cell.length_a   1.000
_cell.length_b   1.000
_cell.length_c   1.000
_cell.angle_alpha   90.00
_cell.angle_beta   90.00
_cell.angle_gamma   90.00
#
_symmetry.space_group_name_H-M   'P 1'
#
loop_
_entity.id
_entity.type
_entity.pdbx_description
1 polymer ?
#
loop_
_entity_poly.entity_id
_entity_poly.type
_entity_poly.pdbx_seq_one_letter_code
_entity_poly.pdbx_strand_id
1 'polypeptide(L)'
;MLTPLEAIDSFRAIIEHGKNTSTYKMALALAIARLVEGNKRHVNKRELAGLFFEIYLVRLEVDMPQLSDPTKSARVEQAIAGFKSGSLTREQAISRIEKEAFRDVLPRFHTVNGVQVPVKFYTYSSSGLALTDAAFMVFQSSERDKLLREVDSKWSFLEETFARNRLGDNVSVWVVSSGASGRKGELWCCASASDGAILAMGGDMKQFARGVAKDLASGQKVCLGFQGPLTLLVPEQSGVSPRFHCARSEHPAVAGRTPVDETPRAAKPTHRRLTLRKLADPVRAVICAARVMRDIKNSSPDTSEPTLNWRRFVDNRSNLFVWEASGSREYRQRAETDPARLAINRFLNPYPRLYPQLPPEGYEPFSLVAAALSWAGFQVEQDSFRMLSVVV
;
A
#
# COMPACT_ATOMS: atom_id res chain seq x y z
N MET A 1 1.33 24.97 -37.65
CA MET A 1 0.84 23.59 -37.49
C MET A 1 1.38 23.08 -36.17
N LEU A 2 0.59 22.34 -35.38
CA LEU A 2 1.06 21.76 -34.13
C LEU A 2 2.09 20.66 -34.44
N THR A 3 3.26 20.73 -33.81
CA THR A 3 4.31 19.71 -33.93
C THR A 3 4.15 18.62 -32.87
N PRO A 4 4.67 17.39 -33.11
CA PRO A 4 4.68 16.35 -32.08
C PRO A 4 5.39 16.76 -30.79
N LEU A 5 6.48 17.54 -30.90
CA LEU A 5 7.23 18.03 -29.73
C LEU A 5 6.37 18.97 -28.88
N GLU A 6 5.71 19.95 -29.50
CA GLU A 6 4.80 20.86 -28.78
C GLU A 6 3.64 20.11 -28.11
N ALA A 7 3.09 19.08 -28.76
CA ALA A 7 2.04 18.24 -28.17
C ALA A 7 2.55 17.46 -26.95
N ILE A 8 3.74 16.86 -27.04
CA ILE A 8 4.39 16.12 -25.95
C ILE A 8 4.70 17.04 -24.76
N ASP A 9 5.32 18.19 -25.01
CA ASP A 9 5.68 19.13 -23.95
C ASP A 9 4.44 19.72 -23.27
N SER A 10 3.39 20.03 -24.04
CA SER A 10 2.13 20.47 -23.46
C SER A 10 1.45 19.38 -22.62
N PHE A 11 1.55 18.10 -23.02
CA PHE A 11 1.00 16.99 -22.24
C PHE A 11 1.77 16.81 -20.93
N ARG A 12 3.11 16.79 -20.99
CA ARG A 12 3.98 16.71 -19.82
C ARG A 12 3.70 17.84 -18.83
N ALA A 13 3.58 19.08 -19.31
CA ALA A 13 3.24 20.23 -18.47
C ALA A 13 1.90 20.07 -17.72
N ILE A 14 0.88 19.49 -18.36
CA ILE A 14 -0.40 19.18 -17.71
C ILE A 14 -0.22 18.20 -16.54
N ILE A 15 0.58 17.15 -16.75
CA ILE A 15 0.82 16.09 -15.77
C ILE A 15 1.63 16.62 -14.57
N GLU A 16 2.70 17.35 -14.86
CA GLU A 16 3.65 17.79 -13.83
C GLU A 16 3.14 18.97 -13.00
N HIS A 17 2.56 19.98 -13.66
CA HIS A 17 2.25 21.28 -13.07
C HIS A 17 0.76 21.57 -12.95
N GLY A 18 -0.10 20.76 -13.56
CA GLY A 18 -1.53 20.93 -13.39
C GLY A 18 -1.97 20.67 -11.95
N LYS A 19 -2.91 21.47 -11.43
CA LYS A 19 -3.47 21.26 -10.09
C LYS A 19 -4.12 19.88 -9.98
N ASN A 20 -3.80 19.14 -8.92
CA ASN A 20 -4.29 17.78 -8.66
C ASN A 20 -4.96 17.71 -7.29
N THR A 21 -6.28 17.83 -7.25
CA THR A 21 -7.07 17.59 -6.03
C THR A 21 -7.41 16.10 -5.86
N SER A 22 -7.37 15.33 -6.95
CA SER A 22 -7.49 13.88 -6.99
C SER A 22 -6.49 13.30 -8.00
N THR A 23 -6.38 11.97 -8.05
CA THR A 23 -5.56 11.25 -9.02
C THR A 23 -6.20 11.12 -10.41
N TYR A 24 -7.39 11.70 -10.63
CA TYR A 24 -8.19 11.49 -11.84
C TYR A 24 -7.50 11.96 -13.12
N LYS A 25 -6.62 12.98 -13.01
CA LYS A 25 -5.84 13.44 -14.16
C LYS A 25 -4.88 12.36 -14.66
N MET A 26 -4.24 11.62 -13.74
CA MET A 26 -3.36 10.51 -14.10
C MET A 26 -4.17 9.37 -14.72
N ALA A 27 -5.32 9.04 -14.14
CA ALA A 27 -6.23 8.05 -14.72
C ALA A 27 -6.71 8.43 -16.13
N LEU A 28 -7.04 9.71 -16.35
CA LEU A 28 -7.46 10.21 -17.66
C LEU A 28 -6.33 10.14 -18.68
N ALA A 29 -5.10 10.46 -18.27
CA ALA A 29 -3.92 10.33 -19.12
C ALA A 29 -3.72 8.88 -19.60
N LEU A 30 -3.79 7.91 -18.68
CA LEU A 30 -3.71 6.49 -19.03
C LEU A 30 -4.90 6.03 -19.89
N ALA A 31 -6.11 6.54 -19.63
CA ALA A 31 -7.28 6.23 -20.43
C ALA A 31 -7.15 6.74 -21.88
N ILE A 32 -6.65 7.97 -22.07
CA ILE A 32 -6.36 8.53 -23.40
C ILE A 32 -5.31 7.68 -24.12
N ALA A 33 -4.25 7.27 -23.43
CA ALA A 33 -3.22 6.39 -23.99
C ALA A 33 -3.82 5.07 -24.51
N ARG A 34 -4.62 4.38 -23.68
CA ARG A 34 -5.30 3.12 -24.08
C ARG A 34 -6.24 3.31 -25.27
N LEU A 35 -6.93 4.44 -25.35
CA LEU A 35 -7.81 4.76 -26.47
C LEU A 35 -7.02 4.98 -27.77
N VAL A 36 -5.89 5.69 -27.70
CA VAL A 36 -4.99 5.89 -28.85
C VAL A 36 -4.38 4.57 -29.31
N GLU A 37 -3.92 3.72 -28.38
CA GLU A 37 -3.41 2.39 -28.68
C GLU A 37 -4.45 1.51 -29.38
N GLY A 38 -5.71 1.60 -28.96
CA GLY A 38 -6.85 0.95 -29.63
C GLY A 38 -7.35 1.66 -30.89
N ASN A 39 -6.65 2.70 -31.36
CA ASN A 39 -7.03 3.57 -32.49
C ASN A 39 -8.46 4.14 -32.40
N LYS A 40 -8.97 4.34 -31.17
CA LYS A 40 -10.32 4.88 -30.92
C LYS A 40 -10.29 6.40 -30.85
N ARG A 41 -10.91 7.06 -31.83
CA ARG A 41 -11.07 8.53 -31.84
C ARG A 41 -12.24 9.03 -30.98
N HIS A 42 -13.24 8.20 -30.75
CA HIS A 42 -14.42 8.55 -29.98
C HIS A 42 -14.68 7.50 -28.91
N VAL A 43 -15.14 7.96 -27.75
CA VAL A 43 -15.50 7.09 -26.62
C VAL A 43 -16.69 7.70 -25.91
N ASN A 44 -17.71 6.90 -25.62
CA ASN A 44 -18.84 7.39 -24.82
C ASN A 44 -18.47 7.41 -23.31
N LYS A 45 -19.26 8.12 -22.49
CA LYS A 45 -18.96 8.23 -21.05
C LYS A 45 -18.92 6.90 -20.32
N ARG A 46 -19.77 5.95 -20.70
CA ARG A 46 -19.83 4.62 -20.09
C ARG A 46 -18.58 3.79 -20.39
N GLU A 47 -18.10 3.84 -21.64
CA GLU A 47 -16.82 3.23 -22.03
C GLU A 47 -15.65 3.86 -21.28
N LEU A 48 -15.62 5.20 -21.15
CA LEU A 48 -14.58 5.89 -20.37
C LEU A 48 -14.64 5.51 -18.89
N ALA A 49 -15.84 5.35 -18.31
CA ALA A 49 -16.02 4.86 -16.96
C ALA A 49 -15.52 3.43 -16.79
N GLY A 50 -15.72 2.57 -17.80
CA GLY A 50 -15.13 1.24 -17.86
C GLY A 50 -13.60 1.27 -17.83
N LEU A 51 -12.97 2.16 -18.61
CA LEU A 51 -11.51 2.34 -18.56
C LEU A 51 -11.03 2.81 -17.20
N PHE A 52 -11.71 3.80 -16.59
CA PHE A 52 -11.40 4.25 -15.24
C PHE A 52 -11.52 3.12 -14.23
N PHE A 53 -12.60 2.33 -14.29
CA PHE A 53 -12.80 1.18 -13.42
C PHE A 53 -11.60 0.23 -13.50
N GLU A 54 -11.18 -0.18 -14.69
CA GLU A 54 -10.04 -1.10 -14.86
C GLU A 54 -8.71 -0.51 -14.39
N ILE A 55 -8.45 0.76 -14.71
CA ILE A 55 -7.22 1.46 -14.27
C ILE A 55 -7.18 1.52 -12.73
N TYR A 56 -8.28 1.91 -12.09
CA TYR A 56 -8.35 2.02 -10.64
C TYR A 56 -8.41 0.67 -9.93
N LEU A 57 -8.99 -0.36 -10.55
CA LEU A 57 -9.03 -1.71 -9.98
C LEU A 57 -7.61 -2.24 -9.76
N VAL A 58 -6.75 -2.09 -10.77
CA VAL A 58 -5.32 -2.41 -10.69
C VAL A 58 -4.60 -1.46 -9.73
N ARG A 59 -4.82 -0.14 -9.86
CA ARG A 59 -4.08 0.83 -9.01
C ARG A 59 -4.33 0.61 -7.52
N LEU A 60 -5.58 0.36 -7.15
CA LEU A 60 -6.03 0.15 -5.77
C LEU A 60 -5.82 -1.29 -5.28
N GLU A 61 -5.04 -2.11 -5.99
CA GLU A 61 -4.40 -3.26 -5.36
C GLU A 61 -3.52 -2.81 -4.20
N VAL A 62 -2.84 -1.66 -4.33
CA VAL A 62 -2.23 -0.94 -3.21
C VAL A 62 -3.23 0.12 -2.75
N ASP A 63 -3.92 -0.16 -1.63
CA ASP A 63 -5.04 0.66 -1.16
C ASP A 63 -4.56 2.02 -0.60
N MET A 64 -4.39 2.98 -1.51
CA MET A 64 -3.91 4.33 -1.23
C MET A 64 -4.99 5.40 -1.48
N PRO A 65 -4.93 6.54 -0.75
CA PRO A 65 -5.79 7.71 -0.99
C PRO A 65 -5.80 8.19 -2.44
N GLN A 66 -6.98 8.44 -3.01
CA GLN A 66 -7.10 9.00 -4.37
C GLN A 66 -7.54 10.47 -4.38
N LEU A 67 -7.68 11.08 -3.20
CA LEU A 67 -8.17 12.45 -3.00
C LEU A 67 -7.34 13.18 -1.94
N SER A 68 -7.06 14.45 -2.19
CA SER A 68 -6.31 15.34 -1.28
C SER A 68 -7.04 15.67 0.02
N ASP A 69 -8.38 15.71 -0.01
CA ASP A 69 -9.20 15.93 1.18
C ASP A 69 -9.10 14.69 2.10
N PRO A 70 -8.61 14.84 3.35
CA PRO A 70 -8.42 13.71 4.26
C PRO A 70 -9.75 13.15 4.80
N THR A 71 -10.84 13.91 4.68
CA THR A 71 -12.16 13.54 5.22
C THR A 71 -13.04 12.79 4.22
N LYS A 72 -12.57 12.63 2.97
CA LYS A 72 -13.37 12.07 1.87
C LYS A 72 -12.57 11.04 1.07
N SER A 73 -13.31 10.07 0.54
CA SER A 73 -12.83 9.15 -0.49
C SER A 73 -13.26 9.61 -1.88
N ALA A 74 -12.42 9.35 -2.88
CA ALA A 74 -12.80 9.61 -4.27
C ALA A 74 -13.99 8.73 -4.70
N ARG A 75 -14.75 9.17 -5.71
CA ARG A 75 -15.92 8.41 -6.20
C ARG A 75 -15.53 7.07 -6.82
N VAL A 76 -14.42 7.05 -7.55
CA VAL A 76 -13.83 5.81 -8.08
C VAL A 76 -13.37 4.88 -6.95
N GLU A 77 -12.74 5.42 -5.90
CA GLU A 77 -12.29 4.66 -4.74
C GLU A 77 -13.46 3.95 -4.05
N GLN A 78 -14.58 4.67 -3.83
CA GLN A 78 -15.81 4.10 -3.29
C GLN A 78 -16.40 3.01 -4.20
N ALA A 79 -16.39 3.21 -5.52
CA ALA A 79 -16.90 2.23 -6.48
C ALA A 79 -16.05 0.95 -6.50
N ILE A 80 -14.71 1.07 -6.49
CA ILE A 80 -13.80 -0.07 -6.45
C ILE A 80 -13.91 -0.80 -5.11
N ALA A 81 -13.99 -0.11 -3.98
CA ALA A 81 -14.20 -0.74 -2.68
C ALA A 81 -15.54 -1.50 -2.62
N GLY A 82 -16.61 -0.93 -3.20
CA GLY A 82 -17.91 -1.59 -3.31
C GLY A 82 -17.85 -2.86 -4.16
N PHE A 83 -17.13 -2.81 -5.29
CA PHE A 83 -16.91 -3.99 -6.14
C PHE A 83 -16.08 -5.07 -5.43
N LYS A 84 -14.94 -4.72 -4.81
CA LYS A 84 -14.07 -5.66 -4.10
C LYS A 84 -14.75 -6.35 -2.92
N SER A 85 -15.70 -5.68 -2.26
CA SER A 85 -16.50 -6.25 -1.16
C SER A 85 -17.71 -7.06 -1.63
N GLY A 86 -17.99 -7.12 -2.94
CA GLY A 86 -19.18 -7.78 -3.49
C GLY A 86 -20.49 -6.99 -3.29
N SER A 87 -20.44 -5.80 -2.69
CA SER A 87 -21.62 -4.94 -2.49
C SER A 87 -22.09 -4.23 -3.76
N LEU A 88 -21.23 -4.13 -4.77
CA LEU A 88 -21.57 -3.66 -6.11
C LEU A 88 -21.16 -4.69 -7.17
N THR A 89 -22.01 -4.90 -8.17
CA THR A 89 -21.57 -5.56 -9.41
C THR A 89 -20.62 -4.65 -10.19
N ARG A 90 -19.89 -5.24 -11.15
CA ARG A 90 -19.00 -4.47 -12.05
C ARG A 90 -19.77 -3.38 -12.79
N GLU A 91 -20.97 -3.69 -13.29
CA GLU A 91 -21.83 -2.74 -14.02
C GLU A 91 -22.31 -1.60 -13.12
N GLN A 92 -22.65 -1.89 -11.87
CA GLN A 92 -23.05 -0.89 -10.89
C GLN A 92 -21.88 0.04 -10.54
N ALA A 93 -20.68 -0.51 -10.33
CA ALA A 93 -19.47 0.27 -10.07
C ALA A 93 -19.13 1.19 -11.26
N ILE A 94 -19.16 0.66 -12.49
CA ILE A 94 -18.95 1.45 -13.71
C ILE A 94 -20.00 2.56 -13.84
N SER A 95 -21.29 2.26 -13.60
CA SER A 95 -22.36 3.26 -13.68
C SER A 95 -22.18 4.38 -12.66
N ARG A 96 -21.66 4.07 -11.46
CA ARG A 96 -21.35 5.09 -10.45
C ARG A 96 -20.20 6.00 -10.88
N ILE A 97 -19.14 5.42 -11.44
CA ILE A 97 -18.00 6.18 -11.99
C ILE A 97 -18.47 7.11 -13.11
N GLU A 98 -19.29 6.61 -14.03
CA GLU A 98 -19.85 7.38 -15.15
C GLU A 98 -20.58 8.65 -14.69
N LYS A 99 -21.41 8.52 -13.64
CA LYS A 99 -22.23 9.61 -13.11
C LYS A 99 -21.44 10.63 -12.29
N GLU A 100 -20.39 10.18 -11.59
CA GLU A 100 -19.82 10.96 -10.48
C GLU A 100 -18.36 11.37 -10.67
N ALA A 101 -17.57 10.68 -11.51
CA ALA A 101 -16.12 10.90 -11.57
C ALA A 101 -15.68 12.06 -12.47
N PHE A 102 -16.45 12.37 -13.52
CA PHE A 102 -15.94 13.18 -14.63
C PHE A 102 -16.22 14.69 -14.54
N ARG A 103 -17.01 15.12 -13.54
CA ARG A 103 -17.45 16.52 -13.38
C ARG A 103 -16.28 17.51 -13.37
N ASP A 104 -15.19 17.16 -12.68
CA ASP A 104 -14.08 18.09 -12.47
C ASP A 104 -12.90 17.85 -13.38
N VAL A 105 -12.57 16.60 -13.69
CA VAL A 105 -11.35 16.26 -14.44
C VAL A 105 -11.46 16.65 -15.92
N LEU A 106 -12.60 16.39 -16.58
CA LEU A 106 -12.76 16.71 -18.00
C LEU A 106 -12.62 18.21 -18.33
N PRO A 107 -13.32 19.13 -17.63
CA PRO A 107 -13.16 20.56 -17.91
C PRO A 107 -11.78 21.11 -17.56
N ARG A 108 -11.11 20.54 -16.53
CA ARG A 108 -9.88 21.11 -15.95
C ARG A 108 -8.59 20.41 -16.38
N PHE A 109 -8.66 19.32 -17.15
CA PHE A 109 -7.48 18.55 -17.56
C PHE A 109 -6.44 19.44 -18.23
N HIS A 110 -6.88 20.25 -19.19
CA HIS A 110 -6.05 21.17 -19.99
C HIS A 110 -5.71 22.47 -19.24
N THR A 111 -5.67 22.48 -17.91
CA THR A 111 -5.36 23.67 -17.10
C THR A 111 -4.06 23.48 -16.31
N VAL A 112 -3.14 24.42 -16.48
CA VAL A 112 -1.86 24.51 -15.75
C VAL A 112 -1.78 25.89 -15.11
N ASN A 113 -1.50 25.97 -13.80
CA ASN A 113 -1.43 27.23 -13.05
C ASN A 113 -2.63 28.17 -13.25
N GLY A 114 -3.84 27.60 -13.41
CA GLY A 114 -5.08 28.36 -13.63
C GLY A 114 -5.32 28.80 -15.07
N VAL A 115 -4.38 28.56 -16.00
CA VAL A 115 -4.48 28.94 -17.40
C VAL A 115 -4.75 27.70 -18.26
N GLN A 116 -5.65 27.83 -19.23
CA GLN A 116 -5.91 26.79 -20.22
C GLN A 116 -4.74 26.68 -21.19
N VAL A 117 -4.15 25.50 -21.33
CA VAL A 117 -3.12 25.28 -22.34
C VAL A 117 -3.74 25.31 -23.75
N PRO A 118 -3.02 25.83 -24.77
CA PRO A 118 -3.53 25.92 -26.14
C PRO A 118 -3.82 24.55 -26.77
N VAL A 119 -2.96 23.57 -26.51
CA VAL A 119 -3.09 22.22 -27.07
C VAL A 119 -4.20 21.46 -26.35
N LYS A 120 -5.23 21.05 -27.10
CA LYS A 120 -6.29 20.16 -26.59
C LYS A 120 -5.99 18.75 -27.05
N PHE A 121 -6.07 17.79 -26.14
CA PHE A 121 -5.91 16.36 -26.43
C PHE A 121 -7.26 15.69 -26.72
N TYR A 122 -8.34 16.27 -26.22
CA TYR A 122 -9.70 15.85 -26.52
C TYR A 122 -10.67 17.04 -26.42
N THR A 123 -11.82 16.89 -27.08
CA THR A 123 -13.04 17.65 -26.78
C THR A 123 -14.05 16.73 -26.08
N TYR A 124 -14.91 17.26 -25.23
CA TYR A 124 -15.92 16.47 -24.52
C TYR A 124 -17.31 17.10 -24.61
N SER A 125 -18.34 16.27 -24.54
CA SER A 125 -19.75 16.66 -24.58
C SER A 125 -20.57 15.81 -23.60
N SER A 126 -21.90 15.92 -23.68
CA SER A 126 -22.80 15.01 -22.95
C SER A 126 -22.63 13.55 -23.37
N SER A 127 -22.26 13.28 -24.63
CA SER A 127 -22.15 11.92 -25.19
C SER A 127 -20.82 11.24 -24.89
N GLY A 128 -19.74 11.98 -24.67
CA GLY A 128 -18.42 11.37 -24.44
C GLY A 128 -17.24 12.29 -24.78
N LEU A 129 -16.13 11.68 -25.17
CA LEU A 129 -14.91 12.35 -25.60
C LEU A 129 -14.65 12.05 -27.09
N ALA A 130 -14.13 13.05 -27.78
CA ALA A 130 -13.50 12.93 -29.10
C ALA A 130 -12.02 13.31 -28.97
N LEU A 131 -11.12 12.37 -29.25
CA LEU A 131 -9.68 12.56 -29.22
C LEU A 131 -9.22 13.36 -30.44
N THR A 132 -8.31 14.30 -30.19
CA THR A 132 -7.68 15.13 -31.23
C THR A 132 -6.41 14.47 -31.75
N ASP A 133 -5.89 14.94 -32.88
CA ASP A 133 -4.60 14.47 -33.39
C ASP A 133 -3.44 14.72 -32.42
N ALA A 134 -3.53 15.74 -31.55
CA ALA A 134 -2.53 15.97 -30.52
C ALA A 134 -2.39 14.78 -29.55
N ALA A 135 -3.47 14.09 -29.21
CA ALA A 135 -3.39 12.87 -28.38
C ALA A 135 -2.66 11.74 -29.12
N PHE A 136 -2.92 11.58 -30.41
CA PHE A 136 -2.22 10.60 -31.25
C PHE A 136 -0.74 10.94 -31.41
N MET A 137 -0.40 12.21 -31.64
CA MET A 137 0.98 12.69 -31.69
C MET A 137 1.76 12.33 -30.41
N VAL A 138 1.13 12.44 -29.23
CA VAL A 138 1.76 12.08 -27.96
C VAL A 138 1.92 10.57 -27.84
N PHE A 139 0.82 9.81 -27.94
CA PHE A 139 0.80 8.40 -27.56
C PHE A 139 1.17 7.42 -28.68
N GLN A 140 1.47 7.90 -29.89
CA GLN A 140 2.13 7.13 -30.94
C GLN A 140 3.62 7.51 -31.12
N SER A 141 4.10 8.49 -30.35
CA SER A 141 5.52 8.89 -30.40
C SER A 141 6.42 7.85 -29.71
N SER A 142 7.73 7.96 -29.99
CA SER A 142 8.76 7.21 -29.26
C SER A 142 8.87 7.59 -27.78
N GLU A 143 8.35 8.74 -27.36
CA GLU A 143 8.37 9.20 -25.95
C GLU A 143 7.24 8.59 -25.11
N ARG A 144 6.29 7.88 -25.72
CA ARG A 144 5.09 7.32 -25.06
C ARG A 144 5.41 6.61 -23.75
N ASP A 145 6.32 5.64 -23.78
CA ASP A 145 6.60 4.79 -22.61
C ASP A 145 7.25 5.60 -21.47
N LYS A 146 8.06 6.61 -21.81
CA LYS A 146 8.65 7.52 -20.83
C LYS A 146 7.59 8.40 -20.19
N LEU A 147 6.69 8.99 -20.99
CA LEU A 147 5.55 9.77 -20.48
C LEU A 147 4.63 8.93 -19.58
N LEU A 148 4.36 7.67 -19.93
CA LEU A 148 3.54 6.79 -19.09
C LEU A 148 4.21 6.48 -17.74
N ARG A 149 5.55 6.34 -17.71
CA ARG A 149 6.31 6.24 -16.45
C ARG A 149 6.27 7.53 -15.63
N GLU A 150 6.33 8.69 -16.28
CA GLU A 150 6.17 10.00 -15.62
C GLU A 150 4.76 10.14 -15.01
N VAL A 151 3.71 9.73 -15.73
CA VAL A 151 2.31 9.69 -15.23
C VAL A 151 2.19 8.78 -14.01
N ASP A 152 2.74 7.56 -14.07
CA ASP A 152 2.70 6.62 -12.94
C ASP A 152 3.47 7.14 -11.72
N SER A 153 4.66 7.69 -11.94
CA SER A 153 5.48 8.30 -10.88
C SER A 153 4.75 9.47 -10.22
N LYS A 154 4.10 10.32 -11.02
CA LYS A 154 3.28 11.44 -10.51
C LYS A 154 2.08 10.92 -9.72
N TRP A 155 1.43 9.86 -10.18
CA TRP A 155 0.34 9.22 -9.44
C TRP A 155 0.83 8.73 -8.06
N SER A 156 1.95 8.03 -8.02
CA SER A 156 2.54 7.51 -6.78
C SER A 156 2.86 8.64 -5.79
N PHE A 157 3.47 9.70 -6.28
CA PHE A 157 3.75 10.90 -5.48
C PHE A 157 2.48 11.54 -4.90
N LEU A 158 1.39 11.64 -5.68
CA LEU A 158 0.12 12.19 -5.19
C LEU A 158 -0.48 11.33 -4.07
N GLU A 159 -0.52 10.02 -4.26
CA GLU A 159 -1.00 9.07 -3.26
C GLU A 159 -0.23 9.16 -1.95
N GLU A 160 1.11 9.22 -2.03
CA GLU A 160 1.98 9.36 -0.86
C GLU A 160 1.75 10.69 -0.15
N THR A 161 1.63 11.79 -0.90
CA THR A 161 1.31 13.12 -0.35
C THR A 161 -0.03 13.08 0.38
N PHE A 162 -1.06 12.52 -0.25
CA PHE A 162 -2.40 12.42 0.34
C PHE A 162 -2.41 11.52 1.58
N ALA A 163 -1.64 10.43 1.59
CA ALA A 163 -1.50 9.57 2.75
C ALA A 163 -0.78 10.28 3.90
N ARG A 164 0.33 10.97 3.65
CA ARG A 164 1.05 11.76 4.68
C ARG A 164 0.15 12.83 5.29
N ASN A 165 -0.59 13.56 4.45
CA ASN A 165 -1.54 14.57 4.95
C ASN A 165 -2.63 13.98 5.86
N ARG A 166 -3.05 12.73 5.62
CA ARG A 166 -4.03 12.03 6.48
C ARG A 166 -3.42 11.48 7.76
N LEU A 167 -2.20 10.96 7.67
CA LEU A 167 -1.43 10.40 8.78
C LEU A 167 -0.98 11.49 9.77
N GLY A 168 -0.66 12.68 9.26
CA GLY A 168 -0.03 13.75 10.02
C GLY A 168 1.45 13.47 10.31
N ASP A 169 2.10 14.40 11.02
CA ASP A 169 3.54 14.33 11.31
C ASP A 169 3.88 13.52 12.58
N ASN A 170 2.86 13.10 13.32
CA ASN A 170 2.97 12.48 14.65
C ASN A 170 2.76 10.95 14.61
N VAL A 171 3.49 10.27 13.73
CA VAL A 171 3.48 8.81 13.64
C VAL A 171 4.78 8.23 14.20
N SER A 172 4.70 7.43 15.26
CA SER A 172 5.86 6.72 15.80
C SER A 172 5.86 5.25 15.36
N VAL A 173 7.05 4.74 15.05
CA VAL A 173 7.28 3.35 14.63
C VAL A 173 8.04 2.64 15.74
N TRP A 174 7.37 1.70 16.38
CA TRP A 174 7.93 0.88 17.45
C TRP A 174 8.14 -0.54 16.95
N VAL A 175 9.32 -1.10 17.15
CA VAL A 175 9.63 -2.48 16.77
C VAL A 175 10.25 -3.23 17.92
N VAL A 176 9.76 -4.44 18.17
CA VAL A 176 10.41 -5.42 19.06
C VAL A 176 11.00 -6.57 18.25
N SER A 177 12.25 -6.88 18.55
CA SER A 177 13.01 -8.02 18.04
C SER A 177 13.26 -9.02 19.16
N SER A 178 12.89 -10.28 18.90
CA SER A 178 13.36 -11.41 19.71
C SER A 178 14.83 -11.66 19.35
N GLY A 179 15.75 -11.45 20.31
CA GLY A 179 17.19 -11.46 20.07
C GLY A 179 17.67 -12.62 19.20
N ALA A 180 18.22 -12.28 18.03
CA ALA A 180 18.96 -13.22 17.20
C ALA A 180 20.45 -13.07 17.49
N SER A 181 21.09 -14.16 17.92
CA SER A 181 22.52 -14.33 18.24
C SER A 181 23.01 -13.76 19.58
N GLY A 182 23.45 -14.66 20.47
CA GLY A 182 24.38 -14.39 21.58
C GLY A 182 23.89 -13.59 22.79
N ARG A 183 23.00 -12.60 22.64
CA ARG A 183 22.45 -11.81 23.75
C ARG A 183 21.15 -12.42 24.27
N LYS A 184 21.07 -12.64 25.58
CA LYS A 184 19.81 -13.02 26.26
C LYS A 184 18.92 -11.77 26.39
N GLY A 185 17.86 -11.67 25.60
CA GLY A 185 16.83 -10.63 25.77
C GLY A 185 16.13 -10.21 24.48
N GLU A 186 14.93 -9.65 24.62
CA GLU A 186 14.24 -8.90 23.57
C GLU A 186 14.86 -7.50 23.48
N LEU A 187 15.00 -6.98 22.26
CA LEU A 187 15.46 -5.62 22.01
C LEU A 187 14.36 -4.86 21.28
N TRP A 188 14.25 -3.56 21.53
CA TRP A 188 13.29 -2.72 20.87
C TRP A 188 13.88 -1.40 20.43
N CYS A 189 13.26 -0.83 19.40
CA CYS A 189 13.61 0.47 18.84
C CYS A 189 12.34 1.26 18.55
N CYS A 190 12.43 2.59 18.66
CA CYS A 190 11.39 3.54 18.33
C CYS A 190 11.98 4.60 17.40
N ALA A 191 11.24 4.97 16.36
CA ALA A 191 11.60 6.04 15.45
C ALA A 191 10.40 6.89 15.06
N SER A 192 10.67 8.10 14.58
CA SER A 192 9.70 8.97 13.94
C SER A 192 9.49 8.54 12.48
N ALA A 193 8.24 8.40 12.03
CA ALA A 193 7.95 8.06 10.64
C ALA A 193 8.09 9.25 9.66
N SER A 194 8.11 10.48 10.18
CA SER A 194 8.16 11.68 9.34
C SER A 194 9.57 11.94 8.80
N ASP A 195 10.60 11.76 9.62
CA ASP A 195 12.00 12.04 9.32
C ASP A 195 12.95 10.83 9.50
N GLY A 196 12.46 9.73 10.07
CA GLY A 196 13.26 8.53 10.34
C GLY A 196 14.20 8.64 11.53
N ALA A 197 14.10 9.68 12.35
CA ALA A 197 14.95 9.86 13.52
C ALA A 197 14.67 8.76 14.56
N ILE A 198 15.73 8.14 15.09
CA ILE A 198 15.62 7.18 16.19
C ILE A 198 15.33 7.95 17.48
N LEU A 199 14.22 7.63 18.13
CA LEU A 199 13.73 8.32 19.32
C LEU A 199 14.18 7.62 20.60
N ALA A 200 14.16 6.29 20.62
CA ALA A 200 14.54 5.49 21.79
C ALA A 200 14.90 4.05 21.40
N MET A 201 15.70 3.39 22.24
CA MET A 201 16.04 1.97 22.12
C MET A 201 16.21 1.35 23.52
N GLY A 202 15.99 0.04 23.65
CA GLY A 202 16.18 -0.64 24.93
C GLY A 202 15.94 -2.15 24.88
N GLY A 203 15.95 -2.77 26.06
CA GLY A 203 15.66 -4.21 26.24
C GLY A 203 14.64 -4.52 27.33
N ASP A 204 14.10 -3.50 28.01
CA ASP A 204 13.02 -3.68 28.99
C ASP A 204 11.66 -3.57 28.29
N MET A 205 10.93 -4.69 28.23
CA MET A 205 9.60 -4.74 27.61
C MET A 205 8.53 -3.93 28.34
N LYS A 206 8.70 -3.67 29.64
CA LYS A 206 7.79 -2.76 30.37
C LYS A 206 8.03 -1.31 29.97
N GLN A 207 9.26 -0.93 29.61
CA GLN A 207 9.53 0.39 29.05
C GLN A 207 8.94 0.50 27.65
N PHE A 208 9.08 -0.54 26.83
CA PHE A 208 8.47 -0.60 25.50
C PHE A 208 6.96 -0.40 25.52
N ALA A 209 6.24 -1.21 26.30
CA ALA A 209 4.77 -1.12 26.39
C ALA A 209 4.31 0.24 26.93
N ARG A 210 5.00 0.78 27.96
CA ARG A 210 4.71 2.13 28.49
C ARG A 210 4.99 3.24 27.48
N GLY A 211 6.03 3.10 26.66
CA GLY A 211 6.35 4.06 25.60
C GLY A 211 5.26 4.11 24.53
N VAL A 212 4.86 2.94 24.03
CA VAL A 212 3.74 2.83 23.07
C VAL A 212 2.45 3.40 23.66
N ALA A 213 2.12 3.03 24.90
CA ALA A 213 0.93 3.53 25.59
C ALA A 213 0.97 5.07 25.75
N LYS A 214 2.14 5.64 26.09
CA LYS A 214 2.33 7.08 26.21
C LYS A 214 2.11 7.81 24.88
N ASP A 215 2.67 7.28 23.79
CA ASP A 215 2.49 7.88 22.46
C ASP A 215 1.00 7.89 22.07
N LEU A 216 0.30 6.75 22.25
CA LEU A 216 -1.14 6.65 22.01
C LEU A 216 -1.94 7.62 22.88
N ALA A 217 -1.63 7.71 24.18
CA ALA A 217 -2.30 8.62 25.12
C ALA A 217 -2.07 10.11 24.78
N SER A 218 -0.98 10.43 24.09
CA SER A 218 -0.70 11.78 23.59
C SER A 218 -1.37 12.09 22.23
N GLY A 219 -2.16 11.16 21.71
CA GLY A 219 -2.86 11.30 20.42
C GLY A 219 -1.98 10.98 19.20
N GLN A 220 -0.78 10.44 19.40
CA GLN A 220 0.04 9.95 18.29
C GLN A 220 -0.52 8.66 17.73
N LYS A 221 -0.20 8.39 16.46
CA LYS A 221 -0.48 7.12 15.83
C LYS A 221 0.77 6.25 15.87
N VAL A 222 0.58 4.96 16.14
CA VAL A 222 1.69 4.03 16.35
C VAL A 222 1.68 2.94 15.29
N CYS A 223 2.83 2.70 14.67
CA CYS A 223 3.11 1.50 13.87
C CYS A 223 3.94 0.52 14.71
N LEU A 224 3.36 -0.62 15.09
CA LEU A 224 3.94 -1.61 15.99
C LEU A 224 4.38 -2.87 15.22
N GLY A 225 5.68 -3.08 15.12
CA GLY A 225 6.28 -4.22 14.43
C GLY A 225 6.75 -5.32 15.38
N PHE A 226 6.41 -6.57 15.06
CA PHE A 226 6.92 -7.74 15.77
C PHE A 226 7.79 -8.59 14.84
N GLN A 227 8.97 -8.98 15.32
CA GLN A 227 9.83 -9.88 14.57
C GLN A 227 9.37 -11.34 14.68
N GLY A 228 9.25 -12.00 13.53
CA GLY A 228 8.87 -13.40 13.41
C GLY A 228 7.59 -13.56 12.58
N PRO A 229 7.30 -14.76 12.07
CA PRO A 229 6.13 -14.95 11.22
C PRO A 229 4.84 -14.75 12.04
N LEU A 230 3.97 -13.86 11.55
CA LEU A 230 2.71 -13.49 12.17
C LEU A 230 1.49 -13.96 11.37
N THR A 231 1.72 -14.67 10.26
CA THR A 231 0.65 -15.29 9.48
C THR A 231 0.95 -16.75 9.18
N LEU A 232 -0.04 -17.61 9.39
CA LEU A 232 -0.01 -19.02 8.99
C LEU A 232 -0.84 -19.18 7.71
N LEU A 233 -0.25 -19.72 6.65
CA LEU A 233 -0.96 -20.08 5.43
C LEU A 233 -1.52 -21.49 5.59
N VAL A 234 -2.85 -21.61 5.57
CA VAL A 234 -3.61 -22.85 5.68
C VAL A 234 -4.03 -23.28 4.27
N PRO A 235 -3.64 -24.48 3.80
CA PRO A 235 -4.01 -24.93 2.47
C PRO A 235 -5.49 -25.28 2.41
N GLU A 236 -6.14 -24.97 1.28
CA GLU A 236 -7.52 -25.35 1.02
C GLU A 236 -7.66 -26.87 0.79
N GLN A 237 -6.61 -27.49 0.25
CA GLN A 237 -6.58 -28.92 -0.05
C GLN A 237 -6.13 -29.74 1.16
N SER A 238 -6.93 -30.74 1.50
CA SER A 238 -6.59 -31.77 2.49
C SER A 238 -5.29 -32.51 2.13
N GLY A 239 -4.43 -32.76 3.13
CA GLY A 239 -3.17 -33.49 2.96
C GLY A 239 -1.95 -32.60 2.67
N VAL A 240 -2.15 -31.33 2.33
CA VAL A 240 -1.06 -30.33 2.27
C VAL A 240 -0.80 -29.80 3.68
N SER A 241 0.47 -29.62 4.05
CA SER A 241 0.83 -29.07 5.36
C SER A 241 0.74 -27.53 5.35
N PRO A 242 0.25 -26.90 6.44
CA PRO A 242 0.30 -25.45 6.58
C PRO A 242 1.76 -24.96 6.63
N ARG A 243 1.96 -23.68 6.33
CA ARG A 243 3.29 -23.05 6.35
C ARG A 243 3.18 -21.61 6.84
N PHE A 244 4.20 -21.12 7.52
CA PHE A 244 4.25 -19.70 7.85
C PHE A 244 4.44 -18.86 6.59
N HIS A 245 3.72 -17.75 6.53
CA HIS A 245 4.04 -16.69 5.60
C HIS A 245 5.42 -16.14 5.99
N CYS A 246 6.29 -15.99 5.01
CA CYS A 246 7.60 -15.37 5.16
C CYS A 246 7.76 -14.45 3.97
N ALA A 247 8.41 -13.29 4.15
CA ALA A 247 8.91 -12.50 3.04
C ALA A 247 9.84 -13.38 2.17
N ARG A 248 9.31 -13.98 1.11
CA ARG A 248 10.10 -14.41 -0.04
C ARG A 248 10.10 -13.24 -1.01
N SER A 249 11.28 -12.97 -1.54
CA SER A 249 11.57 -12.07 -2.65
C SER A 249 10.76 -12.45 -3.89
N GLU A 250 9.47 -12.10 -3.91
CA GLU A 250 8.60 -12.24 -5.08
C GLU A 250 7.72 -10.99 -5.17
N HIS A 251 8.33 -9.81 -5.10
CA HIS A 251 7.69 -8.66 -5.74
C HIS A 251 7.95 -8.79 -7.25
N PRO A 252 6.94 -8.62 -8.12
CA PRO A 252 7.20 -8.39 -9.53
C PRO A 252 8.12 -7.18 -9.62
N ALA A 253 9.22 -7.33 -10.36
CA ALA A 253 10.13 -6.23 -10.61
C ALA A 253 9.34 -5.00 -11.06
N VAL A 254 9.52 -3.88 -10.34
CA VAL A 254 9.16 -2.56 -10.84
C VAL A 254 9.82 -2.44 -12.22
N ALA A 255 9.01 -2.23 -13.25
CA ALA A 255 9.48 -2.08 -14.62
C ALA A 255 10.54 -0.97 -14.68
N GLY A 256 11.81 -1.34 -14.86
CA GLY A 256 12.91 -0.38 -14.92
C GLY A 256 14.31 -0.87 -14.53
N ARG A 257 14.50 -2.11 -14.07
CA ARG A 257 15.85 -2.69 -13.92
C ARG A 257 16.02 -3.85 -14.88
N THR A 258 16.91 -3.70 -15.85
CA THR A 258 17.43 -4.81 -16.65
C THR A 258 18.05 -5.85 -15.69
N PRO A 259 17.61 -7.12 -15.73
CA PRO A 259 18.26 -8.17 -14.96
C PRO A 259 19.66 -8.39 -15.53
N VAL A 260 20.67 -8.27 -14.68
CA VAL A 260 21.96 -8.91 -14.96
C VAL A 260 21.72 -10.41 -14.94
N ASP A 261 22.23 -11.06 -15.96
CA ASP A 261 22.02 -12.45 -16.37
C ASP A 261 22.43 -13.44 -15.26
N GLU A 262 21.56 -13.69 -14.29
CA GLU A 262 21.64 -14.84 -13.40
C GLU A 262 20.52 -15.81 -13.76
N THR A 263 20.90 -16.88 -14.45
CA THR A 263 20.03 -18.01 -14.76
C THR A 263 19.33 -18.52 -13.48
N PRO A 264 17.98 -18.59 -13.45
CA PRO A 264 17.28 -19.07 -12.27
C PRO A 264 17.53 -20.56 -12.10
N ARG A 265 18.27 -20.94 -11.05
CA ARG A 265 18.32 -22.34 -10.60
C ARG A 265 16.93 -22.70 -10.08
N ALA A 266 16.24 -23.59 -10.78
CA ALA A 266 14.95 -24.14 -10.38
C ALA A 266 15.02 -24.76 -8.98
N ALA A 267 14.47 -24.07 -7.98
CA ALA A 267 14.34 -24.60 -6.63
C ALA A 267 13.13 -25.55 -6.59
N LYS A 268 13.39 -26.86 -6.49
CA LYS A 268 12.34 -27.88 -6.28
C LYS A 268 11.49 -27.53 -5.04
N PRO A 269 10.15 -27.62 -5.11
CA PRO A 269 9.29 -27.41 -3.95
C PRO A 269 9.54 -28.53 -2.94
N THR A 270 10.26 -28.23 -1.86
CA THR A 270 10.45 -29.18 -0.76
C THR A 270 9.28 -29.05 0.21
N HIS A 271 8.31 -29.97 0.10
CA HIS A 271 7.26 -30.17 1.11
C HIS A 271 7.88 -30.68 2.42
N ARG A 272 8.45 -29.78 3.24
CA ARG A 272 8.99 -30.14 4.56
C ARG A 272 7.95 -29.84 5.66
N ARG A 273 7.43 -30.89 6.31
CA ARG A 273 6.57 -30.82 7.52
C ARG A 273 7.06 -29.76 8.53
N LEU A 274 6.11 -29.10 9.20
CA LEU A 274 6.36 -28.36 10.43
C LEU A 274 6.93 -29.32 11.47
N THR A 275 8.11 -29.01 11.99
CA THR A 275 8.72 -29.75 13.12
C THR A 275 8.65 -28.87 14.36
N LEU A 276 8.65 -29.46 15.56
CA LEU A 276 8.62 -28.74 16.83
C LEU A 276 9.71 -27.65 16.94
N ARG A 277 10.91 -27.90 16.38
CA ARG A 277 11.99 -26.90 16.31
C ARG A 277 11.66 -25.69 15.42
N LYS A 278 10.82 -25.83 14.39
CA LYS A 278 10.38 -24.73 13.51
C LYS A 278 9.22 -23.91 14.09
N LEU A 279 8.58 -24.39 15.16
CA LEU A 279 7.49 -23.69 15.85
C LEU A 279 7.99 -22.72 16.92
N ALA A 280 9.23 -22.85 17.38
CA ALA A 280 9.75 -22.05 18.50
C ALA A 280 9.71 -20.54 18.23
N ASP A 281 10.18 -20.08 17.06
CA ASP A 281 10.21 -18.65 16.72
C ASP A 281 8.79 -18.06 16.51
N PRO A 282 7.89 -18.67 15.71
CA PRO A 282 6.51 -18.22 15.61
C PRO A 282 5.76 -18.18 16.94
N VAL A 283 5.87 -19.23 17.75
CA VAL A 283 5.19 -19.28 19.06
C VAL A 283 5.72 -18.18 19.98
N ARG A 284 7.04 -17.92 19.97
CA ARG A 284 7.62 -16.79 20.70
C ARG A 284 7.09 -15.44 20.21
N ALA A 285 7.03 -15.23 18.89
CA ALA A 285 6.52 -13.99 18.31
C ALA A 285 5.06 -13.72 18.72
N VAL A 286 4.20 -14.72 18.65
CA VAL A 286 2.78 -14.61 19.05
C VAL A 286 2.63 -14.37 20.55
N ILE A 287 3.41 -15.06 21.38
CA ILE A 287 3.40 -14.84 22.84
C ILE A 287 3.90 -13.44 23.18
N CYS A 288 4.96 -12.97 22.52
CA CYS A 288 5.49 -11.61 22.67
C CYS A 288 4.42 -10.58 22.30
N ALA A 289 3.81 -10.73 21.12
CA ALA A 289 2.73 -9.86 20.65
C ALA A 289 1.56 -9.84 21.64
N ALA A 290 1.07 -11.00 22.10
CA ALA A 290 -0.04 -11.06 23.04
C ALA A 290 0.28 -10.39 24.40
N ARG A 291 1.51 -10.56 24.91
CA ARG A 291 1.95 -9.92 26.17
C ARG A 291 2.06 -8.41 26.03
N VAL A 292 2.76 -7.94 25.00
CA VAL A 292 2.93 -6.51 24.70
C VAL A 292 1.56 -5.84 24.52
N MET A 293 0.68 -6.45 23.72
CA MET A 293 -0.64 -5.90 23.46
C MET A 293 -1.49 -5.85 24.72
N ARG A 294 -1.39 -6.85 25.61
CA ARG A 294 -2.06 -6.83 26.92
C ARG A 294 -1.53 -5.69 27.80
N ASP A 295 -0.21 -5.50 27.84
CA ASP A 295 0.40 -4.44 28.65
C ASP A 295 0.03 -3.04 28.13
N ILE A 296 -0.02 -2.85 26.81
CA ILE A 296 -0.53 -1.63 26.17
C ILE A 296 -1.99 -1.42 26.55
N LYS A 297 -2.84 -2.45 26.40
CA LYS A 297 -4.27 -2.36 26.74
C LYS A 297 -4.50 -1.99 28.21
N ASN A 298 -3.75 -2.60 29.12
CA ASN A 298 -3.85 -2.32 30.56
C ASN A 298 -3.37 -0.90 30.92
N SER A 299 -2.43 -0.36 30.14
CA SER A 299 -1.90 0.99 30.34
C SER A 299 -2.73 2.08 29.65
N SER A 300 -3.57 1.70 28.68
CA SER A 300 -4.29 2.61 27.78
C SER A 300 -5.55 1.95 27.19
N PRO A 301 -6.55 1.60 28.04
CA PRO A 301 -7.69 0.79 27.63
C PRO A 301 -8.61 1.51 26.63
N ASP A 302 -8.76 2.83 26.77
CA ASP A 302 -9.71 3.62 25.97
C ASP A 302 -9.08 4.30 24.74
N THR A 303 -7.76 4.18 24.57
CA THR A 303 -7.03 4.92 23.52
C THR A 303 -6.34 4.01 22.52
N SER A 304 -6.52 2.69 22.54
CA SER A 304 -5.85 1.78 21.61
C SER A 304 -6.84 1.05 20.70
N GLU A 305 -6.80 1.37 19.41
CA GLU A 305 -7.62 0.73 18.38
C GLU A 305 -6.71 0.01 17.39
N PRO A 306 -6.32 -1.24 17.64
CA PRO A 306 -5.40 -1.96 16.78
C PRO A 306 -6.01 -2.33 15.43
N THR A 307 -5.21 -2.28 14.37
CA THR A 307 -5.60 -2.76 13.04
C THR A 307 -4.44 -3.42 12.32
N LEU A 308 -4.75 -4.41 11.48
CA LEU A 308 -3.84 -4.97 10.48
C LEU A 308 -4.04 -4.32 9.10
N ASN A 309 -5.08 -3.50 8.95
CA ASN A 309 -5.42 -2.88 7.67
C ASN A 309 -4.77 -1.50 7.58
N TRP A 310 -3.76 -1.39 6.73
CA TRP A 310 -3.02 -0.14 6.53
C TRP A 310 -3.93 1.03 6.12
N ARG A 311 -4.92 0.80 5.25
CA ARG A 311 -5.86 1.85 4.81
C ARG A 311 -6.67 2.39 5.98
N ARG A 312 -7.18 1.52 6.87
CA ARG A 312 -7.90 1.95 8.08
C ARG A 312 -7.04 2.83 8.98
N PHE A 313 -5.76 2.48 9.12
CA PHE A 313 -4.81 3.31 9.83
C PHE A 313 -4.65 4.67 9.12
N VAL A 314 -4.35 4.71 7.82
CA VAL A 314 -4.22 5.97 7.07
C VAL A 314 -5.46 6.87 7.19
N ASP A 315 -6.67 6.30 7.14
CA ASP A 315 -7.94 7.05 7.20
C ASP A 315 -8.38 7.47 8.62
N ASN A 316 -7.49 7.37 9.62
CA ASN A 316 -7.78 7.74 11.01
C ASN A 316 -8.97 6.97 11.62
N ARG A 317 -9.18 5.72 11.19
CA ARG A 317 -10.17 4.79 11.77
C ARG A 317 -9.55 3.80 12.78
N SER A 318 -8.30 4.03 13.11
CA SER A 318 -7.45 3.27 14.01
C SER A 318 -6.18 4.09 14.24
N ASN A 319 -5.59 3.94 15.42
CA ASN A 319 -4.37 4.64 15.82
C ASN A 319 -3.20 3.70 16.15
N LEU A 320 -3.38 2.38 16.00
CA LEU A 320 -2.35 1.39 16.24
C LEU A 320 -2.30 0.38 15.09
N PHE A 321 -1.34 0.53 14.18
CA PHE A 321 -1.13 -0.41 13.08
C PHE A 321 -0.14 -1.50 13.48
N VAL A 322 -0.51 -2.77 13.34
CA VAL A 322 0.35 -3.91 13.69
C VAL A 322 0.87 -4.60 12.43
N TRP A 323 2.18 -4.85 12.37
CA TRP A 323 2.83 -5.43 11.19
C TRP A 323 3.93 -6.46 11.54
N GLU A 324 4.32 -7.25 10.54
CA GLU A 324 5.34 -8.30 10.65
C GLU A 324 6.72 -7.79 10.21
N ALA A 325 7.67 -7.77 11.13
CA ALA A 325 9.07 -7.45 10.84
C ALA A 325 9.83 -8.69 10.36
N SER A 326 10.17 -8.73 9.08
CA SER A 326 10.85 -9.88 8.47
C SER A 326 12.33 -9.95 8.89
N GLY A 327 12.70 -11.03 9.58
CA GLY A 327 14.10 -11.28 9.93
C GLY A 327 14.85 -12.00 8.81
N SER A 328 15.42 -11.28 7.83
CA SER A 328 16.21 -11.94 6.78
C SER A 328 17.44 -12.64 7.38
N ARG A 329 17.68 -13.90 6.98
CA ARG A 329 18.82 -14.69 7.46
C ARG A 329 20.16 -14.12 7.02
N GLU A 330 20.19 -13.45 5.88
CA GLU A 330 21.39 -12.86 5.27
C GLU A 330 22.02 -11.77 6.14
N TYR A 331 21.21 -11.00 6.89
CA TYR A 331 21.72 -9.93 7.75
C TYR A 331 22.08 -10.39 9.17
N ARG A 332 21.59 -11.55 9.62
CA ARG A 332 22.05 -12.13 10.91
C ARG A 332 23.54 -12.45 10.91
N GLN A 333 24.18 -12.53 9.73
CA GLN A 333 25.60 -12.79 9.59
C GLN A 333 26.46 -11.52 9.68
N ARG A 334 25.88 -10.31 9.52
CA ARG A 334 26.56 -9.03 9.76
C ARG A 334 26.28 -8.58 11.20
N ALA A 335 27.12 -9.02 12.13
CA ALA A 335 26.95 -8.92 13.59
C ALA A 335 26.89 -7.49 14.19
N GLU A 336 26.85 -6.43 13.38
CA GLU A 336 27.04 -5.04 13.85
C GLU A 336 25.74 -4.22 13.99
N THR A 337 24.60 -4.69 13.46
CA THR A 337 23.36 -3.88 13.43
C THR A 337 22.24 -4.48 14.29
N ASP A 338 21.66 -3.66 15.17
CA ASP A 338 20.48 -4.02 15.97
C ASP A 338 19.31 -4.44 15.05
N PRO A 339 18.76 -5.66 15.21
CA PRO A 339 17.69 -6.14 14.33
C PRO A 339 16.39 -5.31 14.41
N ALA A 340 16.07 -4.70 15.55
CA ALA A 340 14.91 -3.83 15.68
C ALA A 340 15.11 -2.53 14.87
N ARG A 341 16.32 -1.96 14.90
CA ARG A 341 16.67 -0.79 14.08
C ARG A 341 16.65 -1.11 12.59
N LEU A 342 17.13 -2.29 12.19
CA LEU A 342 17.08 -2.73 10.80
C LEU A 342 15.63 -2.86 10.31
N ALA A 343 14.75 -3.42 11.13
CA ALA A 343 13.33 -3.54 10.82
C ALA A 343 12.64 -2.17 10.67
N ILE A 344 12.97 -1.19 11.53
CA ILE A 344 12.49 0.20 11.35
C ILE A 344 12.90 0.76 10.00
N ASN A 345 14.19 0.65 9.63
CA ASN A 345 14.66 1.18 8.35
C ASN A 345 13.94 0.55 7.15
N ARG A 346 13.61 -0.75 7.24
CA ARG A 346 12.81 -1.42 6.21
C ARG A 346 11.38 -0.91 6.15
N PHE A 347 10.75 -0.67 7.30
CA PHE A 347 9.40 -0.11 7.37
C PHE A 347 9.34 1.31 6.77
N LEU A 348 10.33 2.13 7.08
CA LEU A 348 10.36 3.53 6.66
C LEU A 348 10.61 3.71 5.16
N ASN A 349 11.28 2.76 4.50
CA ASN A 349 11.62 2.86 3.07
C ASN A 349 10.37 2.88 2.15
N PRO A 350 9.40 1.97 2.27
CA PRO A 350 8.16 2.03 1.50
C PRO A 350 7.10 2.94 2.14
N TYR A 351 7.28 3.46 3.36
CA TYR A 351 6.27 4.29 4.02
C TYR A 351 6.03 5.61 3.26
N PRO A 352 4.76 6.03 3.05
CA PRO A 352 3.51 5.44 3.54
C PRO A 352 2.85 4.44 2.58
N ARG A 353 3.51 4.05 1.48
CA ARG A 353 3.01 3.12 0.47
C ARG A 353 3.34 1.67 0.83
N LEU A 354 2.66 1.14 1.85
CA LEU A 354 2.80 -0.26 2.22
C LEU A 354 2.03 -1.16 1.24
N TYR A 355 2.71 -2.16 0.67
CA TYR A 355 2.12 -3.10 -0.26
C TYR A 355 1.34 -4.17 0.50
N PRO A 356 0.05 -4.38 0.20
CA PRO A 356 -0.67 -5.52 0.73
C PRO A 356 -0.05 -6.80 0.18
N GLN A 357 0.06 -7.80 1.03
CA GLN A 357 0.48 -9.14 0.64
C GLN A 357 -0.77 -9.89 0.18
N LEU A 358 -0.69 -10.59 -0.95
CA LEU A 358 -1.72 -11.51 -1.39
C LEU A 358 -1.35 -12.94 -0.96
N PRO A 359 -2.32 -13.74 -0.49
CA PRO A 359 -2.03 -15.13 -0.19
C PRO A 359 -1.73 -15.86 -1.51
N PRO A 360 -0.77 -16.79 -1.51
CA PRO A 360 -0.56 -17.64 -2.68
C PRO A 360 -1.83 -18.44 -2.95
N GLU A 361 -2.10 -18.71 -4.23
CA GLU A 361 -3.26 -19.46 -4.67
C GLU A 361 -3.38 -20.83 -3.94
N GLY A 362 -4.60 -21.18 -3.52
CA GLY A 362 -4.89 -22.41 -2.77
C GLY A 362 -4.53 -22.35 -1.28
N TYR A 363 -4.25 -21.17 -0.72
CA TYR A 363 -4.05 -20.97 0.71
C TYR A 363 -4.95 -19.86 1.27
N GLU A 364 -5.60 -20.14 2.39
CA GLU A 364 -6.23 -19.13 3.24
C GLU A 364 -5.25 -18.67 4.34
N PRO A 365 -5.08 -17.36 4.54
CA PRO A 365 -4.26 -16.84 5.63
C PRO A 365 -5.00 -16.98 6.98
N PHE A 366 -4.24 -17.31 8.02
CA PHE A 366 -4.65 -17.27 9.42
C PHE A 366 -3.75 -16.29 10.18
N SER A 367 -4.30 -15.16 10.57
CA SER A 367 -3.61 -14.07 11.26
C SER A 367 -3.32 -14.43 12.72
N LEU A 368 -2.04 -14.60 13.04
CA LEU A 368 -1.60 -14.82 14.41
C LEU A 368 -1.59 -13.53 15.22
N VAL A 369 -1.51 -12.37 14.55
CA VAL A 369 -1.71 -11.05 15.19
C VAL A 369 -3.16 -10.92 15.66
N ALA A 370 -4.15 -11.30 14.83
CA ALA A 370 -5.55 -11.29 15.26
C ALA A 370 -5.77 -12.20 16.48
N ALA A 371 -5.15 -13.39 16.49
CA ALA A 371 -5.16 -14.27 17.66
C ALA A 371 -4.49 -13.64 18.90
N ALA A 372 -3.34 -12.98 18.73
CA ALA A 372 -2.65 -12.29 19.81
C ALA A 372 -3.46 -11.12 20.38
N LEU A 373 -4.12 -10.33 19.51
CA LEU A 373 -5.02 -9.25 19.91
C LEU A 373 -6.21 -9.77 20.70
N SER A 374 -6.85 -10.85 20.23
CA SER A 374 -7.94 -11.51 20.94
C SER A 374 -7.49 -12.03 22.31
N TRP A 375 -6.30 -12.65 22.41
CA TRP A 375 -5.74 -13.09 23.69
C TRP A 375 -5.35 -11.92 24.64
N ALA A 376 -4.96 -10.77 24.08
CA ALA A 376 -4.76 -9.54 24.84
C ALA A 376 -6.09 -8.89 25.28
N GLY A 377 -7.23 -9.41 24.82
CA GLY A 377 -8.57 -8.98 25.18
C GLY A 377 -9.15 -7.90 24.27
N PHE A 378 -8.53 -7.58 23.13
CA PHE A 378 -9.11 -6.66 22.16
C PHE A 378 -10.32 -7.30 21.46
N GLN A 379 -11.27 -6.45 21.05
CA GLN A 379 -12.33 -6.87 20.14
C GLN A 379 -11.73 -7.02 18.74
N VAL A 380 -11.90 -8.19 18.13
CA VAL A 380 -11.33 -8.53 16.82
C VAL A 380 -12.45 -9.07 15.93
N GLU A 381 -12.67 -8.41 14.80
CA GLU A 381 -13.65 -8.87 13.80
C GLU A 381 -13.23 -10.22 13.20
N GLN A 382 -14.19 -11.07 12.87
CA GLN A 382 -13.91 -12.42 12.35
C GLN A 382 -13.03 -12.39 11.08
N ASP A 383 -13.24 -11.41 10.21
CA ASP A 383 -12.46 -11.23 8.98
C ASP A 383 -10.99 -10.89 9.25
N SER A 384 -10.67 -10.32 10.41
CA SER A 384 -9.28 -10.01 10.79
C SER A 384 -8.42 -11.28 10.94
N PHE A 385 -9.04 -12.44 11.25
CA PHE A 385 -8.34 -13.72 11.29
C PHE A 385 -7.95 -14.20 9.89
N ARG A 386 -8.60 -13.71 8.84
CA ARG A 386 -8.32 -14.02 7.42
C ARG A 386 -7.50 -12.93 6.73
N MET A 387 -6.90 -12.02 7.49
CA MET A 387 -6.01 -10.99 6.94
C MET A 387 -4.56 -11.45 6.94
N LEU A 388 -3.82 -11.10 5.89
CA LEU A 388 -2.36 -11.15 5.91
C LEU A 388 -1.81 -9.98 6.73
N SER A 389 -0.84 -10.28 7.58
CA SER A 389 -0.01 -9.22 8.15
C SER A 389 0.79 -8.56 7.04
N VAL A 390 0.89 -7.23 7.05
CA VAL A 390 1.85 -6.54 6.19
C VAL A 390 3.25 -6.93 6.65
N VAL A 391 4.01 -7.55 5.75
CA VAL A 391 5.39 -7.97 6.01
C VAL A 391 6.34 -6.95 5.41
N VAL A 392 7.29 -6.45 6.21
CA VAL A 392 8.31 -5.49 5.76
C VAL A 392 9.73 -5.93 6.13
#